data_AF-A0A915EH11-F1
#
_entry.id   AF-A0A915EH11-F1
#
_cell.length_a   1.000
_cell.length_b   1.000
_cell.length_c   1.000
_cell.angle_alpha   90.00
_cell.angle_beta   90.00
_cell.angle_gamma   90.00
#
_symmetry.space_group_name_H-M   'P 1'
#
loop_
_entity.id
_entity.type
_entity.pdbx_description
1 polymer ?
#
loop_
_entity_poly.entity_id
_entity_poly.type
_entity_poly.pdbx_seq_one_letter_code
_entity_poly.pdbx_strand_id
1 'polypeptide(L)'
;MLGSRLFSLRSFVVAMKPAVKRTADVGGLLRSVAMVRSLSGSVPNKCASVQRDLISALQEEIDEEKKMAMEHIDGSSSVAGFDVSTKGAEVRLHKKHGSNESIHMTPLMTKYLKTKSLKMTRCPRPLLSFEIVSRENNQHDFEVREFYLAPADKSGKQDVEADVYAASGEFADQAINDLLFGRYLEERGINGEFCDHWSSSPLPTLYEHSQYIDLLDKVKNFISKKA
;
A
#
# COMPACT_ATOMS: atom_id res chain seq x y z
N MET A 1 19.84 -0.72 35.90
CA MET A 1 20.36 -0.07 34.68
C MET A 1 19.35 -0.28 33.57
N LEU A 2 18.72 0.80 33.11
CA LEU A 2 17.72 0.82 32.05
C LEU A 2 18.38 0.64 30.68
N GLY A 3 17.73 -0.10 29.78
CA GLY A 3 18.10 -0.25 28.37
C GLY A 3 16.86 -0.61 27.55
N SER A 4 16.33 0.40 26.88
CA SER A 4 14.98 0.58 26.34
C SER A 4 14.62 -0.38 25.19
N ARG A 5 13.39 -0.90 25.23
CA ARG A 5 12.72 -1.58 24.11
C ARG A 5 12.18 -0.52 23.14
N LEU A 6 12.67 -0.47 21.90
CA LEU A 6 12.02 0.31 20.84
C LEU A 6 11.03 -0.59 20.11
N PHE A 7 9.78 -0.54 20.54
CA PHE A 7 8.65 -1.03 19.75
C PHE A 7 8.40 -0.02 18.62
N SER A 8 8.57 -0.44 17.38
CA SER A 8 8.13 0.32 16.20
C SER A 8 6.61 0.30 16.16
N LEU A 9 6.01 1.37 16.69
CA LEU A 9 4.57 1.63 16.66
C LEU A 9 4.21 2.08 15.24
N ARG A 10 3.47 1.24 14.50
CA ARG A 10 2.71 1.65 13.32
C ARG A 10 1.58 2.58 13.78
N SER A 11 1.84 3.88 13.74
CA SER A 11 0.82 4.91 13.95
C SER A 11 -0.18 4.88 12.78
N PHE A 12 -1.40 4.46 13.07
CA PHE A 12 -2.56 4.76 12.23
C PHE A 12 -2.95 6.22 12.47
N VAL A 13 -2.70 7.08 11.48
CA VAL A 13 -3.26 8.44 11.45
C VAL A 13 -4.26 8.48 10.30
N VAL A 14 -5.55 8.47 10.64
CA VAL A 14 -6.63 8.83 9.71
C VAL A 14 -6.69 10.35 9.68
N ALA A 15 -6.27 10.95 8.57
CA ALA A 15 -6.41 12.39 8.35
C ALA A 15 -7.87 12.72 7.96
N MET A 16 -8.62 13.32 8.89
CA MET A 16 -9.90 13.95 8.57
C MET A 16 -9.66 15.22 7.74
N LYS A 17 -10.30 15.32 6.57
CA LYS A 17 -10.34 16.55 5.76
C LYS A 17 -11.27 17.58 6.41
N PRO A 18 -10.89 18.88 6.48
CA PRO A 18 -11.84 19.94 6.79
C PRO A 18 -12.69 20.28 5.55
N ALA A 19 -14.01 20.28 5.71
CA ALA A 19 -14.96 20.73 4.69
C ALA A 19 -14.92 22.26 4.57
N VAL A 20 -14.28 22.78 3.52
CA VAL A 20 -14.35 24.20 3.13
C VAL A 20 -15.65 24.41 2.35
N LYS A 21 -16.64 25.07 2.97
CA LYS A 21 -17.82 25.60 2.28
C LYS A 21 -17.49 26.99 1.74
N ARG A 22 -17.45 27.16 0.41
CA ARG A 22 -17.59 28.45 -0.26
C ARG A 22 -19.05 28.61 -0.68
N THR A 23 -19.80 29.39 0.08
CA THR A 23 -21.12 29.89 -0.29
C THR A 23 -20.97 31.28 -0.90
N ALA A 24 -21.47 31.46 -2.12
CA ALA A 24 -21.85 32.77 -2.63
C ALA A 24 -23.33 32.98 -2.29
N ASP A 25 -23.57 33.97 -1.44
CA ASP A 25 -24.85 34.56 -1.06
C ASP A 25 -25.32 35.51 -2.17
N VAL A 26 -26.58 35.41 -2.60
CA VAL A 26 -27.51 36.56 -2.52
C VAL A 26 -28.96 36.03 -2.50
N GLY A 27 -29.68 36.29 -1.40
CA GLY A 27 -31.10 36.66 -1.48
C GLY A 27 -32.10 35.79 -0.73
N GLY A 28 -32.41 36.22 0.50
CA GLY A 28 -33.82 36.37 0.90
C GLY A 28 -34.40 35.34 1.88
N LEU A 29 -34.85 35.90 3.01
CA LEU A 29 -35.92 35.43 3.90
C LEU A 29 -35.54 34.46 5.04
N LEU A 30 -35.20 35.10 6.16
CA LEU A 30 -35.08 34.55 7.52
C LEU A 30 -36.38 33.84 7.98
N ARG A 31 -36.25 32.58 8.37
CA ARG A 31 -37.12 31.95 9.38
C ARG A 31 -36.27 31.19 10.40
N SER A 32 -36.30 31.69 11.63
CA SER A 32 -35.73 31.12 12.83
C SER A 32 -36.40 29.80 13.20
N VAL A 33 -35.63 28.77 13.55
CA VAL A 33 -35.93 27.82 14.64
C VAL A 33 -34.61 27.34 15.25
N ALA A 34 -34.29 27.85 16.44
CA ALA A 34 -33.32 27.22 17.31
C ALA A 34 -34.02 26.08 18.08
N MET A 35 -33.55 24.83 17.92
CA MET A 35 -33.82 23.77 18.89
C MET A 35 -32.54 23.54 19.69
N VAL A 36 -32.44 24.20 20.84
CA VAL A 36 -31.57 23.75 21.93
C VAL A 36 -32.38 22.72 22.71
N ARG A 37 -32.05 21.43 22.58
CA ARG A 37 -32.57 20.39 23.47
C ARG A 37 -31.58 20.15 24.60
N SER A 38 -31.94 20.67 25.76
CA SER A 38 -31.41 20.27 27.06
C SER A 38 -31.69 18.77 27.29
N LEU A 39 -30.68 18.03 27.75
CA LEU A 39 -30.87 16.71 28.35
C LEU A 39 -30.07 16.61 29.65
N SER A 40 -30.76 16.86 30.76
CA SER A 40 -30.45 16.26 32.05
C SER A 40 -31.10 14.87 32.11
N GLY A 41 -30.38 13.87 32.61
CA GLY A 41 -31.00 12.65 33.13
C GLY A 41 -30.30 11.35 32.74
N SER A 42 -29.78 10.67 33.78
CA SER A 42 -29.46 9.24 33.89
C SER A 42 -28.48 8.64 32.86
N VAL A 43 -27.53 7.84 33.34
CA VAL A 43 -26.67 7.00 32.49
C VAL A 43 -27.27 5.60 32.42
N PRO A 44 -28.05 5.24 31.39
CA PRO A 44 -28.30 3.85 31.04
C PRO A 44 -27.40 3.45 29.85
N ASN A 45 -26.67 2.34 30.01
CA ASN A 45 -26.07 1.53 28.94
C ASN A 45 -25.58 2.27 27.67
N LYS A 46 -24.59 3.16 27.82
CA LYS A 46 -23.94 3.85 26.69
C LYS A 46 -23.20 2.92 25.70
N CYS A 47 -22.89 1.69 26.11
CA CYS A 47 -22.10 0.76 25.28
C CYS A 47 -22.89 0.22 24.07
N ALA A 48 -24.20 0.02 24.22
CA ALA A 48 -25.04 -0.55 23.15
C ALA A 48 -25.46 0.49 22.09
N SER A 49 -25.45 1.79 22.41
CA SER A 49 -25.72 2.84 21.41
C SER A 49 -24.53 3.02 20.49
N VAL A 50 -23.33 3.15 21.04
CA VAL A 50 -22.09 3.32 20.25
C VAL A 50 -21.87 2.15 19.30
N GLN A 51 -22.15 0.93 19.74
CA GLN A 51 -22.04 -0.26 18.88
C GLN A 51 -22.96 -0.18 17.66
N ARG A 52 -24.22 0.24 17.85
CA ARG A 52 -25.19 0.40 16.74
C ARG A 52 -24.80 1.54 15.81
N ASP A 53 -24.41 2.68 16.36
CA ASP A 53 -24.01 3.85 15.59
C ASP A 53 -22.76 3.55 14.76
N LEU A 54 -21.79 2.84 15.33
CA LEU A 54 -20.57 2.42 14.65
C LEU A 54 -20.84 1.40 13.54
N ILE A 55 -21.73 0.42 13.76
CA ILE A 55 -22.14 -0.52 12.71
C ILE A 55 -22.81 0.22 11.55
N SER A 56 -23.66 1.21 11.84
CA SER A 56 -24.31 2.01 10.80
C SER A 56 -23.29 2.82 9.99
N ALA A 57 -22.35 3.50 10.66
CA ALA A 57 -21.31 4.27 9.99
C ALA A 57 -20.39 3.40 9.13
N LEU A 58 -20.00 2.21 9.62
CA LEU A 58 -19.21 1.26 8.83
C LEU A 58 -19.97 0.73 7.62
N GLN A 59 -21.28 0.52 7.74
CA GLN A 59 -22.11 0.06 6.63
C GLN A 59 -22.24 1.14 5.54
N GLU A 60 -22.48 2.39 5.93
CA GLU A 60 -22.52 3.54 5.01
C GLU A 60 -21.20 3.70 4.26
N GLU A 61 -20.07 3.68 4.96
CA GLU A 61 -18.73 3.73 4.36
C GLU A 61 -18.51 2.57 3.36
N ILE A 62 -18.82 1.33 3.73
CA ILE A 62 -18.67 0.16 2.83
C ILE A 62 -19.50 0.34 1.55
N ASP A 63 -20.71 0.86 1.67
CA ASP A 63 -21.62 1.03 0.53
C ASP A 63 -21.14 2.16 -0.40
N GLU A 64 -20.65 3.27 0.17
CA GLU A 64 -20.02 4.35 -0.60
C GLU A 64 -18.76 3.86 -1.32
N GLU A 65 -17.89 3.11 -0.64
CA GLU A 65 -16.65 2.60 -1.22
C GLU A 65 -16.88 1.57 -2.34
N LYS A 66 -17.89 0.70 -2.19
CA LYS A 66 -18.30 -0.23 -3.26
C LYS A 66 -18.87 0.49 -4.47
N LYS A 67 -19.65 1.55 -4.24
CA LYS A 67 -20.20 2.37 -5.32
C LYS A 67 -19.08 3.06 -6.11
N MET A 68 -18.12 3.66 -5.42
CA MET A 68 -16.96 4.29 -6.06
C MET A 68 -16.09 3.28 -6.83
N ALA A 69 -15.96 2.04 -6.32
CA ALA A 69 -15.23 0.98 -7.00
C ALA A 69 -15.89 0.61 -8.34
N MET A 70 -17.22 0.46 -8.39
CA MET A 70 -17.95 0.10 -9.62
C MET A 70 -17.81 1.15 -10.74
N GLU A 71 -17.57 2.41 -10.39
CA GLU A 71 -17.41 3.51 -11.34
C GLU A 71 -16.01 3.58 -11.99
N HIS A 72 -15.00 2.87 -11.46
CA HIS A 72 -13.58 2.98 -11.88
C HIS A 72 -12.96 1.68 -12.45
N ILE A 73 -13.76 0.65 -12.77
CA ILE A 73 -13.21 -0.63 -13.29
C ILE A 73 -13.00 -0.53 -14.80
N ASP A 74 -11.85 -0.01 -15.22
CA ASP A 74 -11.28 -0.34 -16.53
C ASP A 74 -10.40 -1.58 -16.34
N GLY A 75 -10.94 -2.74 -16.71
CA GLY A 75 -10.46 -4.08 -16.35
C GLY A 75 -9.12 -4.54 -16.95
N SER A 76 -8.22 -3.64 -17.34
CA SER A 76 -6.90 -4.03 -17.83
C SER A 76 -5.94 -4.28 -16.67
N SER A 77 -5.89 -5.53 -16.24
CA SER A 77 -5.02 -6.05 -15.17
C SER A 77 -3.69 -6.61 -15.68
N SER A 78 -3.35 -6.36 -16.95
CA SER A 78 -2.15 -6.94 -17.58
C SER A 78 -0.96 -6.00 -17.47
N VAL A 79 0.15 -6.52 -16.95
CA VAL A 79 1.43 -5.81 -16.92
C VAL A 79 2.42 -6.55 -17.80
N ALA A 80 3.02 -5.82 -18.74
CA ALA A 80 3.72 -6.39 -19.88
C ALA A 80 4.77 -7.44 -19.46
N GLY A 81 4.50 -8.71 -19.81
CA GLY A 81 5.42 -9.83 -19.57
C GLY A 81 5.55 -10.27 -18.11
N PHE A 82 4.67 -9.80 -17.21
CA PHE A 82 4.59 -10.27 -15.84
C PHE A 82 3.22 -10.88 -15.55
N ASP A 83 3.26 -12.03 -14.89
CA ASP A 83 2.08 -12.66 -14.34
C ASP A 83 1.76 -12.03 -12.97
N VAL A 84 0.51 -11.67 -12.76
CA VAL A 84 0.04 -11.04 -11.52
C VAL A 84 -0.47 -12.12 -10.56
N SER A 85 -0.08 -12.02 -9.29
CA SER A 85 -0.61 -12.85 -8.20
C SER A 85 -0.85 -12.01 -6.96
N THR A 86 -1.69 -12.47 -6.04
CA THR A 86 -1.98 -11.76 -4.79
C THR A 86 -1.77 -12.68 -3.59
N LYS A 87 -1.21 -12.14 -2.49
CA LYS A 87 -1.02 -12.87 -1.23
C LYS A 87 -1.26 -11.93 -0.04
N GLY A 88 -2.41 -12.06 0.63
CA GLY A 88 -2.75 -11.20 1.75
C GLY A 88 -2.95 -9.76 1.30
N ALA A 89 -2.17 -8.82 1.83
CA ALA A 89 -2.24 -7.41 1.43
C ALA A 89 -1.31 -7.06 0.25
N GLU A 90 -0.63 -8.05 -0.34
CA GLU A 90 0.39 -7.82 -1.36
C GLU A 90 -0.08 -8.23 -2.76
N VAL A 91 0.15 -7.34 -3.73
CA VAL A 91 0.18 -7.68 -5.16
C VAL A 91 1.60 -8.08 -5.55
N ARG A 92 1.75 -9.14 -6.33
CA ARG A 92 3.05 -9.66 -6.75
C ARG A 92 3.08 -9.83 -8.25
N LEU A 93 4.13 -9.31 -8.86
CA LEU A 93 4.48 -9.60 -10.24
C LEU A 93 5.53 -10.70 -10.27
N HIS A 94 5.33 -11.68 -11.15
CA HIS A 94 6.32 -12.71 -11.40
C HIS A 94 6.62 -12.84 -12.89
N LYS A 95 7.89 -13.09 -13.19
CA LYS A 95 8.37 -13.33 -14.55
C LYS A 95 9.55 -14.29 -14.50
N LYS A 96 9.62 -15.20 -15.47
CA LYS A 96 10.83 -16.00 -15.71
C LYS A 96 11.73 -15.30 -16.70
N HIS A 97 13.02 -15.28 -16.43
CA HIS A 97 14.03 -14.76 -17.35
C HIS A 97 14.99 -15.91 -17.71
N GLY A 98 14.91 -16.38 -18.95
CA GLY A 98 15.59 -17.61 -19.36
C GLY A 98 15.14 -18.85 -18.56
N SER A 99 16.01 -19.86 -18.47
CA SER A 99 15.70 -21.14 -17.82
C SER A 99 15.91 -21.16 -16.31
N ASN A 100 16.78 -20.31 -15.78
CA ASN A 100 17.34 -20.44 -14.42
C ASN A 100 17.09 -19.25 -13.50
N GLU A 101 16.39 -18.22 -13.96
CA GLU A 101 16.17 -16.98 -13.22
C GLU A 101 14.67 -16.66 -13.11
N SER A 102 14.25 -16.29 -11.90
CA SER A 102 12.89 -15.87 -11.59
C SER A 102 12.92 -14.51 -10.90
N ILE A 103 12.05 -13.62 -11.36
CA ILE A 103 11.94 -12.24 -10.92
C ILE A 103 10.60 -12.10 -10.23
N HIS A 104 10.63 -11.58 -9.00
CA HIS A 104 9.47 -11.29 -8.17
C HIS A 104 9.51 -9.81 -7.79
N MET A 105 8.46 -9.07 -8.13
CA MET A 105 8.34 -7.68 -7.72
C MET A 105 7.09 -7.51 -6.85
N THR A 106 7.22 -6.72 -5.79
CA THR A 106 6.14 -6.43 -4.85
C THR A 106 6.14 -4.92 -4.57
N PRO A 107 5.02 -4.21 -4.84
CA PRO A 107 4.90 -2.82 -4.42
C PRO A 107 4.83 -2.79 -2.89
N LEU A 108 5.55 -1.87 -2.28
CA LEU A 108 5.32 -1.54 -0.88
C LEU A 108 4.10 -0.62 -0.86
N MET A 109 2.94 -1.20 -0.57
CA MET A 109 1.65 -0.50 -0.54
C MET A 109 1.60 0.42 0.67
N THR A 110 2.27 1.56 0.55
CA THR A 110 2.07 2.71 1.43
C THR A 110 1.78 3.89 0.53
N LYS A 111 0.62 4.52 0.71
CA LYS A 111 0.13 5.66 -0.08
C LYS A 111 1.15 6.80 -0.29
N TYR A 112 2.21 6.84 0.52
CA TYR A 112 3.18 7.91 0.61
C TYR A 112 4.56 7.56 0.01
N LEU A 113 4.83 6.31 -0.33
CA LEU A 113 6.11 5.90 -0.91
C LEU A 113 5.87 5.05 -2.15
N LYS A 114 6.31 5.54 -3.31
CA LYS A 114 6.36 4.79 -4.59
C LYS A 114 7.50 3.77 -4.58
N THR A 115 7.70 3.09 -3.44
CA THR A 115 8.77 2.12 -3.25
C THR A 115 8.32 0.74 -3.69
N LYS A 116 9.24 0.02 -4.34
CA LYS A 116 9.03 -1.31 -4.89
C LYS A 116 10.15 -2.20 -4.41
N SER A 117 9.81 -3.36 -3.85
CA SER A 117 10.78 -4.41 -3.59
C SER A 117 10.88 -5.28 -4.84
N LEU A 118 12.10 -5.38 -5.37
CA LEU A 118 12.46 -6.28 -6.44
C LEU A 118 13.32 -7.41 -5.87
N LYS A 119 12.89 -8.65 -6.07
CA LYS A 119 13.58 -9.86 -5.62
C LYS A 119 13.86 -10.75 -6.82
N MET A 120 15.10 -11.16 -6.96
CA MET A 120 15.57 -11.97 -8.08
C MET A 120 16.28 -13.20 -7.57
N THR A 121 15.82 -14.38 -7.98
CA THR A 121 16.42 -15.64 -7.58
C THR A 121 17.01 -16.34 -8.80
N ARG A 122 18.27 -16.76 -8.68
CA ARG A 122 18.93 -17.64 -9.65
C ARG A 122 19.08 -19.03 -9.09
N CYS A 123 18.98 -20.05 -9.92
CA CYS A 123 19.36 -21.42 -9.55
C CYS A 123 20.85 -21.65 -9.89
N PRO A 124 21.73 -22.07 -8.94
CA PRO A 124 21.47 -22.45 -7.55
C PRO A 124 21.74 -21.32 -6.52
N ARG A 125 20.66 -20.69 -6.05
CA ARG A 125 20.35 -20.13 -4.72
C ARG A 125 21.12 -18.96 -4.10
N PRO A 126 21.49 -17.91 -4.85
CA PRO A 126 21.42 -16.56 -4.28
C PRO A 126 20.09 -15.89 -4.60
N LEU A 127 19.52 -15.22 -3.61
CA LEU A 127 18.50 -14.19 -3.75
C LEU A 127 19.21 -12.84 -3.78
N LEU A 128 19.10 -12.14 -4.90
CA LEU A 128 19.49 -10.74 -5.03
C LEU A 128 18.24 -9.89 -4.87
N SER A 129 18.27 -8.93 -3.94
CA SER A 129 17.13 -8.05 -3.66
C SER A 129 17.53 -6.60 -3.81
N PHE A 130 16.60 -5.80 -4.33
CA PHE A 130 16.70 -4.36 -4.47
C PHE A 130 15.44 -3.70 -3.90
N GLU A 131 15.62 -2.58 -3.21
CA GLU A 131 14.58 -1.61 -2.93
C GLU A 131 14.70 -0.48 -3.96
N ILE A 132 13.70 -0.34 -4.82
CA ILE A 132 13.67 0.61 -5.94
C ILE A 132 12.61 1.68 -5.66
N VAL A 133 12.95 2.94 -5.96
CA VAL A 133 12.01 4.07 -5.85
C VAL A 133 11.95 4.82 -7.17
N SER A 134 10.74 5.02 -7.69
CA SER A 134 10.52 5.89 -8.86
C SER A 134 10.81 7.35 -8.48
N ARG A 135 11.59 8.07 -9.30
CA ARG A 135 11.78 9.52 -9.12
C ARG A 135 10.56 10.30 -9.63
N GLU A 136 10.30 11.45 -9.01
CA GLU A 136 9.14 12.30 -9.36
C GLU A 136 9.38 13.25 -10.55
N ASN A 137 10.60 13.30 -11.09
CA ASN A 137 11.05 14.38 -11.97
C ASN A 137 10.70 14.20 -13.46
N ASN A 138 9.59 13.52 -13.79
CA ASN A 138 9.12 13.28 -15.18
C ASN A 138 10.16 12.64 -16.12
N GLN A 139 11.17 11.96 -15.58
CA GLN A 139 12.30 11.46 -16.36
C GLN A 139 12.28 9.94 -16.59
N HIS A 140 11.18 9.25 -16.24
CA HIS A 140 11.10 7.79 -16.29
C HIS A 140 12.37 7.17 -15.72
N ASP A 141 12.68 7.50 -14.47
CA ASP A 141 13.93 7.12 -13.83
C ASP A 141 13.66 6.58 -12.42
N PHE A 142 14.49 5.66 -11.97
CA PHE A 142 14.39 5.06 -10.65
C PHE A 142 15.74 5.06 -9.96
N GLU A 143 15.70 5.03 -8.63
CA GLU A 143 16.89 4.87 -7.79
C GLU A 143 16.80 3.54 -7.04
N VAL A 144 17.96 2.88 -6.88
CA VAL A 144 18.10 1.79 -5.92
C VAL A 144 18.46 2.42 -4.58
N ARG A 145 17.59 2.25 -3.58
CA ARG A 145 17.83 2.74 -2.21
C ARG A 145 18.70 1.80 -1.41
N GLU A 146 18.40 0.51 -1.52
CA GLU A 146 19.07 -0.55 -0.78
C GLU A 146 19.13 -1.81 -1.64
N PHE A 147 20.21 -2.58 -1.50
CA PHE A 147 20.32 -3.90 -2.11
C PHE A 147 21.11 -4.86 -1.22
N TYR A 148 20.80 -6.14 -1.32
CA TYR A 148 21.47 -7.21 -0.56
C TYR A 148 21.47 -8.53 -1.31
N LEU A 149 22.37 -9.42 -0.89
CA LEU A 149 22.46 -10.79 -1.36
C LEU A 149 22.22 -11.73 -0.18
N ALA A 150 21.24 -12.62 -0.30
CA ALA A 150 20.91 -13.61 0.72
C ALA A 150 20.95 -15.03 0.14
N PRO A 151 21.26 -16.06 0.94
CA PRO A 151 21.01 -17.44 0.54
C PRO A 151 19.51 -17.62 0.29
N ALA A 152 19.14 -18.22 -0.84
CA ALA A 152 17.71 -18.42 -1.15
C ALA A 152 17.12 -19.48 -0.20
N ASP A 153 16.35 -19.05 0.78
CA ASP A 153 15.62 -19.94 1.69
C ASP A 153 14.54 -20.69 0.89
N LYS A 154 14.52 -22.03 1.02
CA LYS A 154 13.47 -22.88 0.45
C LYS A 154 12.10 -22.62 1.08
N SER A 155 12.06 -21.93 2.23
CA SER A 155 10.88 -21.84 3.09
C SER A 155 9.90 -20.72 2.71
N GLY A 156 10.21 -19.89 1.71
CA GLY A 156 9.34 -18.79 1.30
C GLY A 156 9.12 -17.74 2.39
N LYS A 157 10.01 -17.68 3.39
CA LYS A 157 10.02 -16.63 4.40
C LYS A 157 10.32 -15.29 3.74
N GLN A 158 9.50 -14.29 4.08
CA GLN A 158 9.62 -12.93 3.53
C GLN A 158 10.67 -12.09 4.26
N ASP A 159 10.93 -12.45 5.52
CA ASP A 159 11.89 -11.77 6.38
C ASP A 159 13.28 -12.35 6.16
N VAL A 160 14.21 -11.45 5.88
CA VAL A 160 15.62 -11.74 5.79
C VAL A 160 16.19 -11.74 7.21
N GLU A 161 17.11 -12.65 7.48
CA GLU A 161 17.81 -12.68 8.77
C GLU A 161 18.56 -11.35 8.99
N ALA A 162 18.54 -10.86 10.23
CA ALA A 162 19.05 -9.52 10.58
C ALA A 162 20.58 -9.37 10.39
N ASP A 163 21.29 -10.47 10.17
CA ASP A 163 22.73 -10.53 9.93
C ASP A 163 23.10 -10.46 8.44
N VAL A 164 22.12 -10.46 7.52
CA VAL A 164 22.38 -10.23 6.10
C VAL A 164 22.76 -8.77 5.88
N TYR A 165 23.97 -8.56 5.35
CA TYR A 165 24.45 -7.24 5.01
C TYR A 165 23.64 -6.63 3.85
N ALA A 166 23.10 -5.44 4.09
CA ALA A 166 22.46 -4.61 3.08
C ALA A 166 23.29 -3.34 2.86
N ALA A 167 23.46 -2.98 1.59
CA ALA A 167 24.18 -1.78 1.19
C ALA A 167 23.19 -0.75 0.63
N SER A 168 23.41 0.52 0.96
CA SER A 168 22.69 1.60 0.29
C SER A 168 23.19 1.75 -1.14
N GLY A 169 22.26 1.95 -2.08
CA GLY A 169 22.61 2.24 -3.47
C GLY A 169 23.32 3.58 -3.66
N GLU A 170 23.20 4.52 -2.70
CA GLU A 170 23.90 5.81 -2.74
C GLU A 170 25.42 5.66 -2.65
N PHE A 171 25.92 4.64 -1.94
CA PHE A 171 27.35 4.40 -1.79
C PHE A 171 27.95 3.52 -2.91
N ALA A 172 27.12 3.06 -3.86
CA ALA A 172 27.62 2.31 -5.00
C ALA A 172 28.43 3.24 -5.92
N ASP A 173 29.56 2.75 -6.44
CA ASP A 173 30.34 3.52 -7.41
C ASP A 173 29.58 3.69 -8.74
N GLN A 174 30.14 4.53 -9.62
CA GLN A 174 29.52 4.82 -10.92
C GLN A 174 29.39 3.58 -11.81
N ALA A 175 30.35 2.64 -11.73
CA ALA A 175 30.34 1.44 -12.55
C ALA A 175 29.22 0.48 -12.10
N ILE A 176 29.02 0.32 -10.80
CA ILE A 176 27.92 -0.47 -10.23
C ILE A 176 26.58 0.17 -10.58
N ASN A 177 26.45 1.49 -10.47
CA ASN A 177 25.22 2.19 -10.86
C ASN A 177 24.85 1.94 -12.33
N ASP A 178 25.78 2.14 -13.29
CA ASP A 178 25.51 1.91 -14.72
C ASP A 178 25.23 0.43 -15.01
N LEU A 179 26.10 -0.47 -14.56
CA LEU A 179 26.03 -1.88 -14.95
C LEU A 179 24.95 -2.65 -14.20
N LEU A 180 24.87 -2.53 -12.87
CA LEU A 180 23.97 -3.34 -12.04
C LEU A 180 22.58 -2.70 -11.92
N PHE A 181 22.50 -1.40 -11.68
CA PHE A 181 21.21 -0.73 -11.46
C PHE A 181 20.57 -0.27 -12.78
N GLY A 182 21.37 0.09 -13.78
CA GLY A 182 20.89 0.40 -15.12
C GLY A 182 20.72 -0.86 -15.97
N ARG A 183 21.81 -1.28 -16.64
CA ARG A 183 21.76 -2.25 -17.74
C ARG A 183 21.27 -3.63 -17.32
N TYR A 184 21.73 -4.14 -16.18
CA TYR A 184 21.35 -5.48 -15.72
C TYR A 184 19.85 -5.58 -15.40
N LEU A 185 19.24 -4.53 -14.81
CA LEU A 185 17.79 -4.48 -14.57
C LEU A 185 17.01 -4.26 -15.86
N GLU A 186 17.51 -3.42 -16.76
CA GLU A 186 16.90 -3.13 -18.05
C GLU A 186 16.81 -4.38 -18.95
N GLU A 187 17.85 -5.21 -19.01
CA GLU A 187 17.86 -6.49 -19.74
C GLU A 187 16.73 -7.44 -19.30
N ARG A 188 16.19 -7.24 -18.09
CA ARG A 188 15.09 -8.04 -17.53
C ARG A 188 13.72 -7.41 -17.75
N GLY A 189 13.68 -6.23 -18.34
CA GLY A 189 12.49 -5.41 -18.54
C GLY A 189 12.13 -4.55 -17.34
N ILE A 190 13.11 -4.25 -16.47
CA ILE A 190 12.93 -3.37 -15.31
C ILE A 190 13.65 -2.07 -15.65
N ASN A 191 12.93 -1.20 -16.36
CA ASN A 191 13.37 0.14 -16.71
C ASN A 191 12.40 1.18 -16.12
N GLY A 192 12.71 2.46 -16.27
CA GLY A 192 11.85 3.50 -15.71
C GLY A 192 10.45 3.58 -16.34
N GLU A 193 10.30 3.25 -17.61
CA GLU A 193 8.98 3.15 -18.26
C GLU A 193 8.12 2.06 -17.61
N PHE A 194 8.70 0.88 -17.35
CA PHE A 194 8.04 -0.19 -16.61
C PHE A 194 7.69 0.24 -15.18
N CYS A 195 8.63 0.91 -14.48
CA CYS A 195 8.37 1.41 -13.14
C CYS A 195 7.21 2.41 -13.13
N ASP A 196 7.13 3.29 -14.13
CA ASP A 196 6.06 4.28 -14.20
C ASP A 196 4.74 3.67 -14.63
N HIS A 197 4.75 2.73 -15.57
CA HIS A 197 3.56 1.95 -15.93
C HIS A 197 3.03 1.13 -14.75
N TRP A 198 3.90 0.48 -13.96
CA TRP A 198 3.45 -0.22 -12.75
C TRP A 198 2.92 0.74 -11.68
N SER A 199 3.48 1.95 -11.57
CA SER A 199 3.01 2.97 -10.63
C SER A 199 1.69 3.62 -11.06
N SER A 200 1.47 3.77 -12.37
CA SER A 200 0.26 4.36 -12.95
C SER A 200 -0.84 3.34 -13.21
N SER A 201 -0.51 2.04 -13.19
CA SER A 201 -1.48 0.97 -13.30
C SER A 201 -2.51 1.08 -12.18
N PRO A 202 -3.82 0.97 -12.50
CA PRO A 202 -4.85 0.98 -11.47
C PRO A 202 -4.80 -0.27 -10.60
N LEU A 203 -4.06 -1.31 -10.98
CA LEU A 203 -4.13 -2.63 -10.35
C LEU A 203 -3.77 -2.62 -8.85
N PRO A 204 -2.62 -2.07 -8.39
CA PRO A 204 -2.33 -2.01 -6.97
C PRO A 204 -3.37 -1.17 -6.21
N THR A 205 -3.77 -0.03 -6.75
CA THR A 205 -4.76 0.87 -6.14
C THR A 205 -6.12 0.19 -5.99
N LEU A 206 -6.61 -0.48 -7.02
CA LEU A 206 -7.87 -1.24 -6.99
C LEU A 206 -7.79 -2.41 -6.01
N TYR A 207 -6.63 -3.08 -5.94
CA TYR A 207 -6.43 -4.14 -4.95
C TYR A 207 -6.43 -3.61 -3.52
N GLU A 208 -5.74 -2.50 -3.24
CA GLU A 208 -5.76 -1.81 -1.94
C GLU A 208 -7.18 -1.45 -1.54
N HIS A 209 -7.94 -0.92 -2.49
CA HIS A 209 -9.35 -0.56 -2.31
C HIS A 209 -10.20 -1.77 -1.91
N SER A 210 -10.03 -2.90 -2.61
CA SER A 210 -10.73 -4.15 -2.25
C SER A 210 -10.36 -4.64 -0.85
N GLN A 211 -9.07 -4.54 -0.48
CA GLN A 211 -8.60 -4.92 0.85
C GLN A 211 -9.14 -4.01 1.95
N TYR A 212 -9.31 -2.71 1.68
CA TYR A 212 -9.93 -1.77 2.60
C TYR A 212 -11.41 -2.11 2.85
N ILE A 213 -12.18 -2.38 1.80
CA ILE A 213 -13.58 -2.82 1.93
C ILE A 213 -13.67 -4.12 2.75
N ASP A 214 -12.80 -5.09 2.47
CA ASP A 214 -12.73 -6.35 3.23
C ASP A 214 -12.37 -6.12 4.70
N LEU A 215 -11.49 -5.16 4.99
CA LEU A 215 -11.14 -4.78 6.35
C LEU A 215 -12.34 -4.16 7.08
N LEU A 216 -13.02 -3.20 6.47
CA LEU A 216 -14.21 -2.56 7.04
C LEU A 216 -15.30 -3.59 7.34
N ASP A 217 -15.54 -4.54 6.44
CA ASP A 217 -16.53 -5.60 6.66
C ASP A 217 -16.11 -6.53 7.82
N LYS A 218 -14.83 -6.91 7.92
CA LYS A 218 -14.31 -7.68 9.07
C LYS A 218 -14.46 -6.92 10.38
N VAL A 219 -14.18 -5.61 10.40
CA VAL A 219 -14.36 -4.77 11.60
C VAL A 219 -15.83 -4.69 11.99
N LYS A 220 -16.73 -4.45 11.03
CA LYS A 220 -18.18 -4.46 11.26
C LYS A 220 -18.66 -5.80 11.82
N ASN A 221 -18.21 -6.90 11.25
CA ASN A 221 -18.57 -8.25 11.69
C ASN A 221 -18.02 -8.56 13.09
N PHE A 222 -16.81 -8.11 13.42
CA PHE A 222 -16.22 -8.25 14.75
C PHE A 222 -17.05 -7.51 15.79
N ILE A 223 -17.45 -6.27 15.50
CA ILE A 223 -18.27 -5.44 16.40
C ILE A 223 -19.71 -5.95 16.50
N SER A 224 -20.25 -6.56 15.43
CA SER A 224 -21.62 -7.06 15.40
C SER A 224 -21.81 -8.36 16.20
N LYS A 225 -20.74 -9.10 16.50
CA LYS A 225 -20.83 -10.28 17.36
C LYS A 225 -21.22 -9.83 18.77
N LYS A 226 -22.31 -10.40 19.30
CA LYS A 226 -22.66 -10.27 20.72
C LYS A 226 -21.50 -10.83 21.55
N ALA A 227 -21.08 -10.08 22.57
CA ALA A 227 -20.26 -10.60 23.66
C ALA A 227 -21.02 -11.71 24.41
#